data_AF-A0A227J186-F1
#
_entry.id   AF-A0A227J186-F1
#
_cell.length_a   1.000
_cell.length_b   1.000
_cell.length_c   1.000
_cell.angle_alpha   90.00
_cell.angle_beta   90.00
_cell.angle_gamma   90.00
#
_symmetry.space_group_name_H-M   'P 1'
#
loop_
_entity.id
_entity.type
_entity.pdbx_description
1 polymer ?
#
loop_
_entity_poly.entity_id
_entity_poly.type
_entity_poly.pdbx_seq_one_letter_code
_entity_poly.pdbx_strand_id
1 'polypeptide(L)' 'MFIHPHTSLTFEQCQKARVSRDSRFDGRFYVAVKTTGIFCRPICPANL' A
#
# COMPACT_ATOMS: atom_id res chain seq x y z
N MET A 1 -0.70 -27.42 3.57
CA MET A 1 0.33 -26.54 4.16
C MET A 1 0.38 -25.25 3.35
N PHE A 2 -0.57 -24.35 3.55
CA PHE A 2 -0.60 -23.04 2.91
C PHE A 2 -0.87 -21.99 3.98
N ILE A 3 0.19 -21.61 4.69
CA ILE A 3 0.17 -20.38 5.47
C ILE A 3 0.85 -19.35 4.57
N HIS A 4 0.04 -18.47 3.97
CA HIS A 4 0.55 -17.31 3.25
C HIS A 4 1.36 -16.45 4.24
N PRO A 5 2.66 -16.22 4.03
CA PRO A 5 3.46 -15.34 4.87
C PRO A 5 3.11 -13.90 4.49
N HIS A 6 2.17 -13.28 5.21
CA HIS A 6 1.90 -11.84 5.08
C HIS A 6 2.49 -11.09 6.27
N THR A 7 3.73 -11.41 6.61
CA THR A 7 4.45 -10.75 7.70
C THR A 7 5.74 -10.19 7.13
N SER A 8 5.79 -8.86 7.04
CA SER A 8 6.91 -8.01 6.59
C SER A 8 6.87 -7.54 5.13
N LEU A 9 5.88 -6.69 4.78
CA LEU A 9 6.00 -5.79 3.64
C LEU A 9 7.07 -4.73 3.94
N THR A 10 8.09 -4.62 3.11
CA THR A 10 9.11 -3.58 3.26
C THR A 10 8.61 -2.23 2.74
N PHE A 11 9.21 -1.14 3.21
CA PHE A 11 8.87 0.20 2.72
C PHE A 11 9.04 0.31 1.19
N GLU A 12 10.08 -0.32 0.64
CA GLU A 12 10.31 -0.36 -0.81
C GLU A 12 9.19 -1.09 -1.55
N GLN A 13 8.69 -2.21 -1.01
CA GLN A 13 7.55 -2.93 -1.59
C GLN A 13 6.27 -2.08 -1.54
N CYS A 14 6.00 -1.39 -0.44
CA CYS A 14 4.87 -0.46 -0.34
C CYS A 14 5.00 0.70 -1.33
N GLN A 15 6.20 1.24 -1.51
CA GLN A 15 6.48 2.30 -2.48
C GLN A 15 6.27 1.81 -3.92
N LYS A 16 6.81 0.64 -4.28
CA LYS A 16 6.62 0.02 -5.60
C LYS A 16 5.16 -0.30 -5.87
N ALA A 17 4.44 -0.85 -4.90
CA ALA A 17 3.02 -1.14 -5.02
C ALA A 17 2.19 0.14 -5.23
N ARG A 18 2.52 1.24 -4.52
CA ARG A 18 1.89 2.56 -4.72
C ARG A 18 2.14 3.12 -6.12
N VAL A 19 3.40 3.09 -6.59
CA VAL A 19 3.76 3.59 -7.93
C VAL A 19 3.13 2.76 -9.04
N SER A 20 3.12 1.43 -8.87
CA SER A 20 2.58 0.50 -9.85
C SER A 20 1.05 0.41 -9.80
N ARG A 21 0.41 0.99 -8.78
CA ARG A 21 -1.04 0.92 -8.50
C ARG A 21 -1.57 -0.51 -8.50
N ASP A 22 -0.78 -1.41 -7.92
CA ASP A 22 -1.07 -2.85 -7.95
C ASP A 22 -2.24 -3.17 -7.01
N SER A 23 -3.37 -3.60 -7.59
CA SER A 23 -4.61 -3.95 -6.87
C SER A 23 -4.47 -5.16 -5.96
N ARG A 24 -3.43 -5.98 -6.12
CA ARG A 24 -3.15 -7.12 -5.22
C ARG A 24 -2.76 -6.68 -3.81
N PHE A 25 -2.31 -5.43 -3.68
CA PHE A 25 -1.96 -4.82 -2.41
C PHE A 25 -3.09 -3.96 -1.83
N ASP A 26 -4.20 -3.81 -2.56
CA ASP A 26 -5.40 -3.15 -2.04
C ASP A 26 -5.92 -3.91 -0.82
N GLY A 27 -6.10 -3.21 0.30
CA GLY A 27 -6.49 -3.80 1.59
C GLY A 27 -5.37 -4.49 2.38
N ARG A 28 -4.14 -4.60 1.83
CA ARG A 28 -2.96 -5.09 2.58
C ARG A 28 -2.34 -4.00 3.45
N PHE A 29 -2.36 -2.75 2.97
CA PHE A 29 -1.88 -1.58 3.69
C PHE A 29 -2.57 -0.31 3.18
N TYR A 30 -2.47 0.76 3.95
CA TYR A 30 -3.00 2.09 3.60
C TYR A 30 -1.88 3.13 3.65
N VAL A 31 -2.01 4.17 2.84
CA VAL A 31 -1.05 5.29 2.79
C VAL A 31 -1.66 6.48 3.51
N ALA A 32 -0.99 6.99 4.54
CA ALA A 32 -1.43 8.16 5.28
C ALA A 32 -0.78 9.43 4.73
N VAL A 33 -1.59 10.45 4.47
CA VAL A 33 -1.13 11.79 4.11
C VAL A 33 -0.91 12.58 5.39
N LYS A 34 0.36 12.80 5.76
CA LYS A 34 0.71 13.46 7.03
C LYS A 34 0.14 14.88 7.16
N THR A 35 -0.07 15.57 6.05
CA THR A 35 -0.54 16.97 6.03
C THR A 35 -2.04 17.09 6.22
N THR A 36 -2.83 16.13 5.72
CA THR A 36 -4.31 16.16 5.78
C THR A 36 -4.90 15.16 6.76
N GLY A 37 -4.12 14.18 7.24
CA GLY A 37 -4.60 13.07 8.07
C GLY A 37 -5.48 12.07 7.32
N ILE A 38 -5.55 12.16 5.99
CA ILE A 38 -6.38 11.28 5.16
C ILE A 38 -5.62 9.99 4.88
N PHE A 39 -6.34 8.86 4.95
CA PHE A 39 -5.83 7.55 4.56
C PHE A 39 -6.33 7.21 3.14
N CYS A 40 -5.39 6.98 2.25
CA CYS A 40 -5.66 6.58 0.86
C CYS A 40 -5.32 5.11 0.65
N ARG A 41 -6.02 4.48 -0.29
CA ARG A 41 -5.63 3.17 -0.80
C ARG A 41 -4.38 3.29 -1.69
N PRO A 42 -3.51 2.26 -1.75
CA PRO A 42 -2.30 2.31 -2.58
C PRO A 42 -2.60 2.40 -4.09
N ILE A 43 -3.83 2.09 -4.51
CA ILE A 43 -4.31 2.23 -5.90
C ILE A 43 -4.83 3.63 -6.24
N CYS A 44 -4.95 4.52 -5.26
CA CYS A 44 -5.58 5.83 -5.45
C CYS A 44 -4.77 6.64 -6.49
N PRO A 45 -5.42 7.23 -7.51
CA PRO A 45 -4.72 8.00 -8.54
C PRO A 45 -4.23 9.37 -8.05
N ALA A 46 -4.54 9.74 -6.80
CA ALA A 46 -4.10 11.00 -6.21
C ALA A 46 -2.56 11.06 -6.22
N ASN A 47 -2.02 12.13 -6.82
CA ASN A 47 -0.59 12.40 -6.78
C ASN A 47 -0.25 12.97 -5.39
N LEU A 48 0.18 12.08 -4.49
CA LEU A 48 0.77 12.40 -3.19
C LEU A 48 2.24 12.73 -3.35
#